data_AF-A0A8T6NES5-F1
#
_entry.id   AF-A0A8T6NES5-F1
#
_cell.length_a   1.000
_cell.length_b   1.000
_cell.length_c   1.000
_cell.angle_alpha   90.00
_cell.angle_beta   90.00
_cell.angle_gamma   90.00
#
_symmetry.space_group_name_H-M   'P 1'
#
loop_
_entity.id
_entity.type
_entity.pdbx_description
1 polymer ?
#
loop_
_entity_poly.entity_id
_entity_poly.type
_entity_poly.pdbx_seq_one_letter_code
_entity_poly.pdbx_strand_id
1 'polypeptide(L)'
;MSGIGGAVFQTPAIKASLSNLSSVQARTVAIGAPKALSDLADVDMGSAADGAILIYNGTTGKFVATRDVDNRNLKIIGGAF
;
A
#
# COMPACT_ATOMS: atom_id res chain seq x y z
N MET A 1 38.86 38.54 -58.20
CA MET A 1 38.71 37.10 -57.92
C MET A 1 37.65 36.98 -56.83
N SER A 2 36.56 36.29 -57.14
CA SER A 2 35.27 36.37 -56.45
C SER A 2 35.08 35.22 -55.46
N GLY A 3 34.43 35.50 -54.32
CA GLY A 3 33.61 34.54 -53.57
C GLY A 3 34.23 33.91 -52.32
N ILE A 4 34.12 34.58 -51.17
CA ILE A 4 33.91 33.87 -49.90
C ILE A 4 32.39 33.74 -49.74
N GLY A 5 31.87 32.51 -49.83
CA GLY A 5 30.44 32.27 -49.72
C GLY A 5 30.17 30.85 -49.23
N GLY A 6 29.77 30.73 -47.96
CA GLY A 6 29.27 29.49 -47.38
C GLY A 6 29.33 29.53 -45.86
N ALA A 7 28.20 29.83 -45.22
CA ALA A 7 28.09 29.73 -43.77
C ALA A 7 28.22 28.26 -43.34
N VAL A 8 29.16 27.94 -42.44
CA VAL A 8 29.16 26.66 -41.74
C VAL A 8 28.15 26.78 -40.61
N PHE A 9 26.97 26.20 -40.83
CA PHE A 9 26.00 26.03 -39.77
C PHE A 9 26.57 25.06 -38.74
N GLN A 10 26.85 25.61 -37.56
CA GLN A 10 27.19 24.92 -36.32
C GLN A 10 26.55 23.53 -36.28
N THR A 11 27.36 22.48 -36.31
CA THR A 11 26.89 21.13 -35.97
C THR A 11 26.28 21.24 -34.59
N PRO A 12 24.96 21.05 -34.40
CA PRO A 12 24.41 21.07 -33.06
C PRO A 12 25.07 19.89 -32.36
N ALA A 13 25.91 20.18 -31.36
CA ALA A 13 26.33 19.17 -30.42
C ALA A 13 25.05 18.45 -30.01
N ILE A 14 25.00 17.14 -30.27
CA ILE A 14 23.89 16.30 -29.85
C ILE A 14 23.89 16.35 -28.33
N LYS A 15 23.30 17.40 -27.75
CA LYS A 15 22.76 17.38 -26.40
C LYS A 15 21.54 16.49 -26.52
N ALA A 16 21.77 15.18 -26.59
CA ALA A 16 20.78 14.22 -26.17
C ALA A 16 20.50 14.58 -24.71
N SER A 17 19.48 15.42 -24.52
CA SER A 17 18.83 15.54 -23.24
C SER A 17 18.47 14.11 -22.86
N LEU A 18 18.99 13.63 -21.74
CA LEU A 18 18.50 12.42 -21.08
C LEU A 18 17.10 12.75 -20.55
N SER A 19 16.18 13.03 -21.46
CA SER A 19 14.79 13.45 -21.22
C SER A 19 13.95 12.35 -20.59
N ASN A 20 14.55 11.18 -20.34
CA ASN A 20 13.90 10.00 -19.78
C ASN A 20 14.49 9.63 -18.41
N LEU A 21 15.02 10.60 -17.66
CA LEU A 21 14.99 10.47 -16.21
C LEU A 21 13.52 10.60 -15.82
N SER A 22 12.82 9.47 -15.89
CA SER A 22 11.51 9.27 -15.27
C SER A 22 11.68 9.69 -13.82
N SER A 23 11.35 10.93 -13.52
CA SER A 23 11.36 11.45 -12.16
C SER A 23 10.58 10.43 -11.35
N VAL A 24 11.18 9.90 -10.29
CA VAL A 24 10.48 9.04 -9.33
C VAL A 24 9.42 9.92 -8.69
N GLN A 25 8.27 10.00 -9.33
CA GLN A 25 7.12 10.73 -8.83
C GLN A 25 6.62 9.91 -7.67
N ALA A 26 6.79 10.44 -6.46
CA ALA A 26 6.07 9.93 -5.30
C ALA A 26 4.58 10.16 -5.58
N ARG A 27 3.92 9.15 -6.15
CA ARG A 27 2.47 9.16 -6.28
C ARG A 27 1.95 9.06 -4.85
N THR A 28 1.38 10.13 -4.34
CA THR A 28 0.50 10.05 -3.18
C THR A 28 -0.59 9.06 -3.56
N VAL A 29 -0.47 7.82 -3.10
CA VAL A 29 -1.55 6.86 -3.17
C VAL A 29 -2.64 7.49 -2.31
N ALA A 30 -3.78 7.81 -2.92
CA ALA A 30 -4.97 8.16 -2.16
C ALA A 30 -5.37 6.91 -1.38
N ILE A 31 -4.78 6.75 -0.19
CA ILE A 31 -5.15 5.70 0.76
C ILE A 31 -6.47 6.19 1.33
N GLY A 32 -7.56 5.89 0.62
CA GLY A 32 -8.90 6.12 1.15
C GLY A 32 -9.02 5.42 2.50
N ALA A 33 -9.87 5.97 3.37
CA ALA A 33 -10.13 5.34 4.66
C ALA A 33 -10.50 3.84 4.45
N PRO A 34 -10.05 2.94 5.33
CA PRO A 34 -10.43 1.52 5.31
C PRO A 34 -11.95 1.40 5.16
N LYS A 35 -12.42 0.63 4.17
CA LYS A 35 -13.87 0.44 3.92
C LYS A 35 -14.41 -0.77 4.67
N ALA A 36 -13.54 -1.73 4.96
CA ALA A 36 -13.84 -2.94 5.70
C ALA A 36 -12.77 -3.23 6.76
N LEU A 37 -13.11 -4.07 7.74
CA LEU A 37 -12.15 -4.53 8.75
C LEU A 37 -10.96 -5.28 8.12
N SER A 38 -11.18 -5.98 6.99
CA SER A 38 -10.12 -6.65 6.22
C SER A 38 -9.09 -5.71 5.60
N ASP A 39 -9.39 -4.41 5.49
CA ASP A 39 -8.47 -3.42 4.94
C ASP A 39 -7.47 -2.93 6.01
N LEU A 40 -7.69 -3.28 7.28
CA LEU A 40 -6.83 -2.90 8.39
C LEU A 40 -5.65 -3.86 8.49
N ALA A 41 -4.44 -3.31 8.58
CA ALA A 41 -3.20 -4.10 8.56
C ALA A 41 -3.04 -5.04 9.78
N ASP A 42 -3.64 -4.68 10.90
CA ASP A 42 -3.64 -5.40 12.17
C ASP A 42 -4.86 -6.31 12.35
N VAL A 43 -5.68 -6.51 11.32
CA VAL A 43 -6.82 -7.42 11.34
C VAL A 43 -6.60 -8.58 10.36
N ASP A 44 -6.80 -9.79 10.85
CA ASP A 44 -6.81 -11.03 10.09
C ASP A 44 -8.23 -11.58 10.02
N MET A 45 -8.84 -11.42 8.84
CA MET A 45 -10.19 -11.90 8.53
C MET A 45 -10.18 -13.29 7.86
N GLY A 46 -9.05 -14.00 7.81
CA GLY A 46 -8.90 -15.25 7.06
C GLY A 46 -9.83 -16.39 7.52
N SER A 47 -10.27 -16.38 8.78
CA SER A 47 -11.21 -17.34 9.36
C SER A 47 -12.58 -16.73 9.70
N ALA A 48 -12.91 -15.58 9.09
CA ALA A 48 -14.21 -14.94 9.29
C ALA A 48 -15.35 -15.83 8.78
N ALA A 49 -16.27 -16.16 9.69
CA ALA A 49 -17.48 -16.93 9.42
C ALA A 49 -18.60 -16.42 10.34
N ASP A 50 -19.83 -16.86 10.09
CA ASP A 50 -20.96 -16.51 10.96
C ASP A 50 -20.69 -16.90 12.43
N GLY A 51 -21.04 -16.01 13.35
CA GLY A 51 -20.76 -16.15 14.78
C GLY A 51 -19.29 -15.97 15.19
N ALA A 52 -18.40 -15.57 14.29
CA ALA A 52 -17.01 -15.25 14.66
C ALA A 52 -16.92 -13.97 15.49
N ILE A 53 -15.95 -13.95 16.41
CA ILE A 53 -15.55 -12.77 17.16
C ILE A 53 -14.08 -12.42 16.85
N LEU A 54 -13.70 -11.16 17.06
CA LEU A 54 -12.30 -10.75 16.94
C LEU A 54 -11.60 -10.97 18.29
N ILE A 55 -10.51 -11.73 18.26
CA ILE A 55 -9.63 -11.96 19.42
C ILE A 55 -8.23 -11.46 19.08
N TYR A 56 -7.64 -10.66 19.98
CA TYR A 56 -6.26 -10.22 19.80
C TYR A 56 -5.29 -11.37 20.05
N ASN A 57 -4.43 -11.64 19.07
CA ASN A 57 -3.36 -12.61 19.14
C ASN A 57 -2.04 -11.89 19.47
N GLY A 58 -1.56 -12.03 20.71
CA GLY A 58 -0.33 -11.39 21.17
C GLY A 58 0.96 -11.91 20.52
N THR A 59 0.92 -13.08 19.87
CA THR A 59 2.07 -13.63 19.13
C THR A 59 2.22 -12.97 17.76
N THR A 60 1.12 -12.75 17.05
CA THR A 60 1.13 -12.12 15.71
C THR A 60 0.93 -10.60 15.76
N GLY A 61 0.46 -10.08 16.90
CA GLY A 61 0.12 -8.67 17.06
C GLY A 61 -1.13 -8.23 16.30
N LYS A 62 -2.02 -9.18 15.95
CA LYS A 62 -3.21 -8.92 15.12
C LYS A 62 -4.50 -9.33 15.82
N PHE A 63 -5.61 -8.70 15.45
CA PHE A 63 -6.95 -9.19 15.72
C PHE A 63 -7.30 -10.31 14.74
N VAL A 64 -7.64 -11.48 15.24
CA VAL A 64 -7.99 -12.65 14.42
C VAL A 64 -9.49 -12.92 14.57
N ALA A 65 -10.19 -13.01 13.44
CA ALA A 65 -11.58 -13.47 13.42
C ALA A 65 -11.61 -14.99 13.67
N THR A 66 -12.29 -15.42 14.73
CA THR A 66 -12.39 -16.83 15.11
C THR A 66 -13.73 -17.14 15.78
N ARG A 67 -14.20 -18.39 15.65
CA ARG A 67 -15.34 -18.94 16.42
C ARG A 67 -14.87 -19.71 17.64
N ASP A 68 -13.58 -20.04 17.69
CA ASP A 68 -12.95 -20.77 18.78
C ASP A 68 -12.29 -19.77 19.72
N VAL A 69 -12.75 -19.77 20.97
CA VAL A 69 -12.26 -18.91 22.03
C VAL A 69 -11.51 -19.76 23.04
N ASP A 70 -10.18 -19.75 22.97
CA ASP A 70 -9.31 -20.44 23.93
C ASP A 70 -8.41 -19.45 24.67
N ASN A 71 -8.88 -18.96 25.81
CA ASN A 71 -8.08 -18.14 26.71
C ASN A 71 -8.53 -18.36 28.16
N ARG A 72 -7.64 -18.92 28.99
CA ARG A 72 -7.93 -19.23 30.41
C ARG A 72 -8.26 -18.00 31.26
N ASN A 73 -7.86 -16.82 30.83
CA ASN A 73 -8.12 -15.56 31.53
C ASN A 73 -9.37 -14.84 31.00
N LEU A 74 -10.02 -15.38 29.97
CA LEU A 74 -11.22 -14.80 29.40
C LEU A 74 -12.46 -15.44 30.03
N LYS A 75 -13.34 -14.60 30.58
CA LYS A 75 -14.65 -15.01 31.11
C LYS A 75 -15.74 -14.35 30.27
N ILE A 76 -16.52 -15.17 29.56
CA ILE A 76 -17.72 -14.73 28.85
C ILE A 76 -18.93 -15.08 29.72
N ILE A 77 -19.69 -14.07 30.15
CA ILE A 77 -20.91 -14.27 30.94
C ILE A 77 -22.10 -13.98 30.04
N GLY A 78 -22.81 -15.02 29.62
CA GLY A 78 -24.09 -14.89 28.93
C GLY A 78 -25.20 -14.68 29.94
N GLY A 79 -25.89 -13.54 29.87
CA GLY A 79 -27.13 -13.33 30.62
C GLY A 79 -28.26 -14.10 29.94
N ALA A 80 -28.92 -14.99 30.68
CA ALA A 80 -30.21 -15.52 30.29
C ALA A 80 -31.29 -14.58 30.84
N PHE A 81 -32.18 -14.10 29.97
CA PHE A 81 -33.47 -13.50 30.35
C PHE A 81 -34.58 -14.30 29.68
#